data_AF-A0A7S2BFL4-F1
#
_entry.id   AF-A0A7S2BFL4-F1
#
_cell.length_a   1.000
_cell.length_b   1.000
_cell.length_c   1.000
_cell.angle_alpha   90.00
_cell.angle_beta   90.00
_cell.angle_gamma   90.00
#
_symmetry.space_group_name_H-M   'P 1'
#
loop_
_entity.id
_entity.type
_entity.pdbx_description
1 polymer ?
#
loop_
_entity_poly.entity_id
_entity_poly.type
_entity_poly.pdbx_seq_one_letter_code
_entity_poly.pdbx_strand_id
1 'polypeptide(L)'
;MKPCPWQTVLITTGVVELLLSISYLVDSIFAYDTCYVVPCYEGPGLEELWKINKGVGLSGVFSAVFVIIFSAFSLWLIPRSSLKDAPLMFGFFVGMSFILSLVLIEQMCIWGAEWNLIDNLDKLSDFSSVFSQSGRHMKMRDGLLETVQRMVYMLAGLLLVQVSIVIVLALWHREILADLLWLRGGSYTRVVSMADDVTGVIV
;
A
#
# COMPACT_ATOMS: atom_id res chain seq x y z
N MET A 1 25.93 -6.14 -15.52
CA MET A 1 25.73 -4.68 -15.28
C MET A 1 25.42 -4.51 -13.80
N LYS A 2 26.05 -3.56 -13.09
CA LYS A 2 25.69 -3.28 -11.70
C LYS A 2 24.33 -2.56 -11.69
N PRO A 3 23.37 -2.97 -10.85
CA PRO A 3 22.08 -2.27 -10.76
C PRO A 3 22.29 -0.84 -10.27
N CYS A 4 21.50 0.09 -10.79
CA CYS A 4 21.50 1.47 -10.30
C CYS A 4 21.03 1.50 -8.84
N PRO A 5 21.56 2.39 -7.98
CA PRO A 5 21.23 2.42 -6.55
C PRO A 5 19.72 2.58 -6.30
N TRP A 6 19.01 3.37 -7.10
CA TRP A 6 17.56 3.55 -6.98
C TRP A 6 16.76 2.27 -7.32
N GLN A 7 17.24 1.46 -8.26
CA GLN A 7 16.59 0.19 -8.60
C GLN A 7 16.69 -0.78 -7.43
N THR A 8 17.86 -0.82 -6.77
CA THR A 8 18.05 -1.64 -5.57
C THR A 8 17.06 -1.21 -4.48
N VAL A 9 16.89 0.09 -4.23
CA VAL A 9 15.92 0.60 -3.26
C VAL A 9 14.50 0.15 -3.62
N LEU A 10 14.04 0.39 -4.86
CA LEU A 10 12.69 0.00 -5.28
C LEU A 10 12.44 -1.51 -5.23
N ILE A 11 13.43 -2.33 -5.58
CA ILE A 11 13.33 -3.78 -5.47
C ILE A 11 13.24 -4.19 -4.00
N THR A 12 14.06 -3.62 -3.12
CA THR A 12 14.01 -3.94 -1.69
C THR A 12 12.68 -3.54 -1.06
N THR A 13 12.15 -2.35 -1.37
CA THR A 13 10.83 -1.92 -0.87
C THR A 13 9.71 -2.77 -1.41
N GLY A 14 9.75 -3.15 -2.70
CA GLY A 14 8.74 -4.03 -3.30
C GLY A 14 8.75 -5.45 -2.71
N VAL A 15 9.91 -5.99 -2.33
CA VAL A 15 9.99 -7.27 -1.61
C VAL A 15 9.38 -7.16 -0.22
N VAL A 16 9.65 -6.07 0.51
CA VAL A 16 9.05 -5.83 1.84
C VAL A 16 7.52 -5.68 1.72
N GLU A 17 7.04 -4.93 0.73
CA GLU A 17 5.62 -4.76 0.43
C GLU A 17 4.93 -6.10 0.14
N LEU A 18 5.57 -6.95 -0.67
CA LEU A 18 5.06 -8.29 -0.99
C LEU A 18 4.95 -9.18 0.25
N LEU A 19 5.97 -9.19 1.12
CA LEU A 19 5.95 -10.01 2.34
C LEU A 19 4.89 -9.53 3.33
N LEU A 20 4.76 -8.21 3.52
CA LEU A 20 3.75 -7.62 4.38
C LEU A 20 2.32 -7.90 3.86
N SER A 21 2.11 -7.80 2.54
CA SER A 21 0.79 -8.05 1.94
C SER A 21 0.37 -9.52 1.99
N ILE A 22 1.31 -10.47 1.88
CA ILE A 22 1.04 -11.89 2.13
C ILE A 22 0.62 -12.12 3.58
N SER A 23 1.32 -11.51 4.54
CA SER A 23 0.95 -11.63 5.96
C SER A 23 -0.43 -11.04 6.24
N TYR A 24 -0.73 -9.87 5.66
CA TYR A 24 -2.03 -9.23 5.76
C TYR A 24 -3.16 -10.05 5.10
N LEU A 25 -2.88 -10.73 3.97
CA LEU A 25 -3.82 -11.65 3.34
C LEU A 25 -4.18 -12.81 4.27
N VAL A 26 -3.18 -13.43 4.90
CA VAL A 26 -3.38 -14.54 5.84
C VAL A 26 -4.28 -14.09 6.99
N ASP A 27 -3.98 -12.94 7.59
CA ASP A 27 -4.78 -12.37 8.68
C ASP A 27 -6.21 -12.05 8.24
N SER A 28 -6.38 -11.50 7.03
CA SER A 28 -7.70 -11.20 6.46
C SER A 28 -8.54 -12.46 6.25
N ILE A 29 -7.93 -13.56 5.81
CA ILE A 29 -8.61 -14.86 5.65
C ILE A 29 -9.01 -15.43 7.01
N PHE A 30 -8.16 -15.31 8.03
CA PHE A 30 -8.50 -15.77 9.38
C PHE A 30 -9.58 -14.93 10.06
N ALA A 31 -9.62 -13.62 9.80
CA ALA A 31 -10.65 -12.72 10.31
C ALA A 31 -12.00 -12.90 9.57
N TYR A 32 -11.98 -13.42 8.34
CA TYR A 32 -13.18 -13.61 7.53
C TYR A 32 -14.22 -14.47 8.25
N ASP A 33 -15.45 -13.94 8.38
CA ASP A 33 -16.60 -14.64 8.94
C ASP A 33 -16.41 -15.07 10.42
N THR A 34 -15.54 -14.40 11.18
CA THR A 34 -15.35 -14.68 12.61
C THR A 34 -16.28 -13.88 13.51
N CYS A 35 -16.76 -14.52 14.58
CA CYS A 35 -17.60 -13.89 15.58
C CYS A 35 -16.76 -13.24 16.69
N TYR A 36 -17.22 -12.09 17.19
CA TYR A 36 -16.60 -11.36 18.31
C TYR A 36 -16.68 -12.15 19.62
N VAL A 37 -17.76 -12.93 19.80
CA VAL A 37 -18.03 -13.70 21.01
C VAL A 37 -18.26 -15.18 20.73
N VAL A 38 -18.04 -16.02 21.74
CA VAL A 38 -18.22 -17.47 21.73
C VAL A 38 -19.10 -17.87 22.93
N PRO A 39 -20.23 -18.60 22.74
CA PRO A 39 -20.78 -19.04 21.46
C PRO A 39 -21.31 -17.86 20.61
N CYS A 40 -21.24 -18.01 19.28
CA CYS A 40 -21.75 -16.99 18.37
C CYS A 40 -23.28 -16.92 18.45
N TYR A 41 -23.84 -15.72 18.67
CA TYR A 41 -25.28 -15.53 18.77
C TYR A 41 -25.85 -15.13 17.40
N GLU A 42 -26.47 -16.09 16.73
CA GLU A 42 -27.17 -15.88 15.46
C GLU A 42 -28.68 -15.86 15.74
N GLY A 43 -29.18 -14.71 16.19
CA GLY A 43 -30.61 -14.40 16.15
C GLY A 43 -30.95 -13.78 14.79
N PRO A 44 -32.15 -13.99 14.23
CA PRO A 44 -32.52 -13.41 12.94
C PRO A 44 -32.42 -11.88 13.00
N GLY A 45 -31.57 -11.30 12.15
CA GLY A 45 -31.33 -9.86 12.05
C GLY A 45 -30.26 -9.27 12.99
N LEU A 46 -29.62 -10.10 13.84
CA LEU A 46 -28.53 -9.67 14.74
C LEU A 46 -27.16 -10.26 14.34
N GLU A 47 -27.11 -11.07 13.29
CA GLU A 47 -25.89 -11.74 12.80
C GLU A 47 -24.78 -10.75 12.43
N GLU A 48 -25.13 -9.60 11.87
CA GLU A 48 -24.15 -8.58 11.46
C GLU A 48 -23.56 -7.79 12.64
N LEU A 49 -24.18 -7.86 13.83
CA LEU A 49 -23.71 -7.10 15.00
C LEU A 49 -22.62 -7.84 15.78
N TRP A 50 -22.69 -9.17 15.82
CA TRP A 50 -21.82 -10.03 16.63
C TRP A 50 -20.70 -10.71 15.82
N LYS A 51 -20.60 -10.35 14.54
CA LYS A 51 -19.72 -10.97 13.57
C LYS A 51 -19.08 -9.91 12.69
N ILE A 52 -17.83 -10.14 12.30
CA ILE A 52 -17.18 -9.29 11.29
C ILE A 52 -18.02 -9.33 10.03
N ASN A 53 -18.39 -8.15 9.52
CA ASN A 53 -19.19 -8.03 8.32
C ASN A 53 -18.48 -8.75 7.15
N LYS A 54 -19.18 -9.64 6.46
CA LYS A 54 -18.64 -10.40 5.31
C LYS A 54 -18.06 -9.48 4.24
N GLY A 55 -18.66 -8.30 4.03
CA GLY A 55 -18.16 -7.29 3.11
C GLY A 55 -16.81 -6.71 3.54
N VAL A 56 -16.62 -6.49 4.84
CA VAL A 56 -15.35 -5.99 5.40
C VAL A 56 -14.25 -7.03 5.20
N GLY A 57 -14.48 -8.27 5.64
CA GLY A 57 -13.52 -9.36 5.45
C GLY A 57 -13.18 -9.60 3.97
N LEU A 58 -14.18 -9.58 3.09
CA LEU A 58 -13.99 -9.76 1.65
C LEU A 58 -13.17 -8.61 1.03
N SER A 59 -13.44 -7.36 1.44
CA SER A 59 -12.66 -6.20 0.96
C SER A 59 -11.20 -6.25 1.44
N GLY A 60 -10.96 -6.75 2.66
CA GLY A 60 -9.61 -7.02 3.18
C GLY A 60 -8.85 -8.04 2.32
N VAL A 61 -9.50 -9.15 1.95
CA VAL A 61 -8.90 -10.17 1.08
C VAL A 61 -8.60 -9.62 -0.32
N PHE A 62 -9.55 -8.92 -0.96
CA PHE A 62 -9.33 -8.37 -2.30
C PHE A 62 -8.26 -7.28 -2.34
N SER A 63 -8.23 -6.40 -1.33
CA SER A 63 -7.19 -5.39 -1.22
C SER A 63 -5.80 -6.01 -1.04
N ALA A 64 -5.67 -7.07 -0.23
CA ALA A 64 -4.42 -7.80 -0.07
C ALA A 64 -3.96 -8.45 -1.38
N VAL A 65 -4.86 -9.13 -2.10
CA VAL A 65 -4.57 -9.73 -3.41
C VAL A 65 -4.14 -8.66 -4.42
N PHE A 66 -4.81 -7.51 -4.42
CA PHE A 66 -4.47 -6.40 -5.30
C PHE A 66 -3.05 -5.86 -5.04
N VAL A 67 -2.67 -5.66 -3.77
CA VAL A 67 -1.31 -5.25 -3.37
C VAL A 67 -0.27 -6.30 -3.78
N ILE A 68 -0.57 -7.59 -3.61
CA ILE A 68 0.32 -8.69 -4.01
C ILE A 68 0.56 -8.68 -5.53
N ILE A 69 -0.50 -8.56 -6.33
CA ILE A 69 -0.39 -8.51 -7.80
C ILE A 69 0.41 -7.29 -8.22
N PHE A 70 0.15 -6.13 -7.62
CA PHE A 70 0.89 -4.90 -7.92
C PHE A 70 2.38 -5.04 -7.56
N SER A 71 2.69 -5.58 -6.38
CA SER A 71 4.06 -5.82 -5.91
C SER A 71 4.80 -6.83 -6.79
N ALA A 72 4.13 -7.91 -7.20
CA ALA A 72 4.72 -8.88 -8.12
C ALA A 72 4.99 -8.27 -9.50
N PHE A 73 4.05 -7.45 -9.99
CA PHE A 73 4.19 -6.73 -11.24
C PHE A 73 5.33 -5.69 -11.18
N SER A 74 5.47 -4.96 -10.06
CA SER A 74 6.54 -3.98 -9.86
C SER A 74 7.92 -4.65 -9.87
N LEU A 75 8.08 -5.75 -9.13
CA LEU A 75 9.32 -6.53 -9.06
C LEU A 75 9.70 -7.15 -10.40
N TRP A 76 8.70 -7.50 -11.23
CA TRP A 76 8.94 -7.99 -12.58
C TRP A 76 9.34 -6.88 -13.56
N LEU A 77 8.75 -5.68 -13.41
CA LEU A 77 8.94 -4.55 -14.32
C LEU A 77 10.27 -3.81 -14.10
N ILE A 78 10.63 -3.51 -12.83
CA ILE A 78 11.80 -2.67 -12.48
C ILE A 78 13.13 -3.19 -13.07
N PRO A 79 13.43 -4.50 -13.06
CA PRO A 79 14.69 -5.02 -13.62
C PRO A 79 14.72 -5.05 -15.15
N ARG A 80 13.54 -5.09 -15.80
CA ARG A 80 13.41 -5.31 -17.25
C ARG A 80 13.23 -4.02 -18.04
N SER A 81 12.67 -3.01 -17.41
CA SER A 81 12.42 -1.73 -18.07
C SER A 81 13.60 -0.79 -17.87
N SER A 82 14.15 -0.31 -18.98
CA SER A 82 14.68 1.04 -18.98
C SER A 82 13.47 1.95 -18.81
N LEU A 83 13.04 2.20 -17.56
CA LEU A 83 11.92 3.11 -17.26
C LEU A 83 12.13 4.49 -17.89
N LYS A 84 13.38 4.83 -18.23
CA LYS A 84 13.76 6.02 -18.99
C LYS A 84 13.19 6.04 -20.42
N ASP A 85 13.08 4.88 -21.06
CA ASP A 85 12.68 4.77 -22.47
C ASP A 85 11.16 4.54 -22.64
N ALA A 86 10.42 4.35 -21.54
CA ALA A 86 8.99 4.03 -21.55
C ALA A 86 8.18 4.94 -20.61
N PRO A 87 7.98 6.22 -20.95
CA PRO A 87 7.32 7.21 -20.08
C PRO A 87 5.87 6.83 -19.72
N LEU A 88 5.17 6.11 -20.61
CA LEU A 88 3.81 5.63 -20.35
C LEU A 88 3.77 4.58 -19.21
N MET A 89 4.75 3.67 -19.19
CA MET A 89 4.87 2.66 -18.13
C MET A 89 5.21 3.31 -16.78
N PHE A 90 6.07 4.33 -16.80
CA PHE A 90 6.36 5.12 -15.60
C PHE A 90 5.12 5.84 -15.07
N GLY A 91 4.37 6.52 -15.94
CA GLY A 91 3.12 7.18 -15.56
C GLY A 91 2.07 6.21 -15.00
N PHE A 92 1.92 5.04 -15.61
CA PHE A 92 1.06 3.97 -15.10
C PHE A 92 1.50 3.50 -13.71
N PHE A 93 2.80 3.27 -13.52
CA PHE A 93 3.35 2.83 -12.23
C PHE A 93 3.12 3.85 -11.11
N VAL A 94 3.35 5.14 -11.39
CA VAL A 94 3.08 6.23 -10.44
C VAL A 94 1.59 6.33 -10.13
N GLY A 95 0.72 6.28 -11.15
CA GLY A 95 -0.73 6.34 -10.98
C GLY A 95 -1.27 5.19 -10.15
N MET A 96 -0.85 3.95 -10.46
CA MET A 96 -1.21 2.77 -9.68
C MET A 96 -0.69 2.86 -8.24
N SER A 97 0.52 3.40 -8.06
CA SER A 97 1.08 3.58 -6.71
C SER A 97 0.25 4.53 -5.86
N PHE A 98 -0.27 5.60 -6.47
CA PHE A 98 -1.16 6.55 -5.80
C PHE A 98 -2.51 5.92 -5.44
N ILE A 99 -3.13 5.19 -6.38
CA ILE A 99 -4.38 4.45 -6.12
C ILE A 99 -4.19 3.45 -4.99
N LEU A 100 -3.07 2.73 -4.96
CA LEU A 100 -2.77 1.77 -3.92
C LEU A 100 -2.69 2.43 -2.54
N SER A 101 -2.08 3.61 -2.42
CA SER A 101 -2.07 4.38 -1.18
C SER A 101 -3.48 4.70 -0.68
N LEU A 102 -4.40 5.07 -1.58
CA LEU A 102 -5.80 5.35 -1.23
C LEU A 102 -6.50 4.08 -0.73
N VAL A 103 -6.30 2.94 -1.41
CA VAL A 103 -6.86 1.65 -0.98
C VAL A 103 -6.33 1.25 0.39
N LEU A 104 -5.03 1.44 0.66
CA LEU A 104 -4.44 1.14 1.97
C LEU A 104 -5.00 2.03 3.07
N ILE A 105 -5.23 3.32 2.81
CA ILE A 105 -5.87 4.24 3.76
C ILE A 105 -7.31 3.81 4.03
N GLU A 106 -8.09 3.51 2.99
CA GLU A 106 -9.47 3.04 3.13
C GLU A 106 -9.55 1.78 3.99
N GLN A 107 -8.71 0.78 3.69
CA GLN A 107 -8.65 -0.46 4.45
C GLN A 107 -8.21 -0.23 5.90
N MET A 108 -7.24 0.66 6.13
CA MET A 108 -6.80 1.01 7.48
C MET A 108 -7.95 1.64 8.29
N CYS A 109 -8.76 2.49 7.67
CA CYS A 109 -9.95 3.07 8.30
C CYS A 109 -11.02 2.01 8.62
N ILE A 110 -11.27 1.08 7.70
CA ILE A 110 -12.24 -0.01 7.89
C ILE A 110 -11.82 -0.90 9.07
N TRP A 111 -10.58 -1.40 9.06
CA TRP A 111 -10.07 -2.24 10.14
C TRP A 111 -9.88 -1.47 11.45
N GLY A 112 -9.59 -0.17 11.38
CA GLY A 112 -9.55 0.71 12.54
C GLY A 112 -10.92 0.89 13.20
N ALA A 113 -11.99 0.97 12.40
CA ALA A 113 -13.36 1.00 12.92
C ALA A 113 -13.74 -0.32 13.59
N GLU A 114 -13.39 -1.47 12.99
CA GLU A 114 -13.61 -2.78 13.59
C GLU A 114 -12.80 -2.98 14.87
N TRP A 115 -11.54 -2.52 14.90
CA TRP A 115 -10.73 -2.54 16.12
C TRP A 115 -11.41 -1.76 17.25
N ASN A 116 -11.86 -0.53 16.97
CA ASN A 116 -12.53 0.32 17.95
C ASN A 116 -13.84 -0.32 18.45
N LEU A 117 -14.60 -0.96 17.56
CA LEU A 117 -15.81 -1.71 17.93
C LEU A 117 -15.50 -2.84 18.91
N ILE A 118 -14.53 -3.69 18.60
CA ILE A 118 -14.14 -4.83 19.46
C ILE A 118 -13.62 -4.33 20.81
N ASP A 119 -12.77 -3.31 20.83
CA ASP A 119 -12.22 -2.71 22.05
C ASP A 119 -13.31 -2.12 22.96
N ASN A 120 -14.31 -1.44 22.39
CA ASN A 120 -15.44 -0.93 23.16
C ASN A 120 -16.35 -2.04 23.68
N LEU A 121 -16.58 -3.09 22.89
CA LEU A 121 -17.33 -4.26 23.34
C LEU A 121 -16.62 -4.96 24.50
N ASP A 122 -15.29 -5.06 24.46
CA ASP A 122 -14.49 -5.67 25.53
C ASP A 122 -14.64 -4.87 26.84
N LYS A 123 -14.55 -3.54 26.76
CA LYS A 123 -14.73 -2.62 27.90
C LYS A 123 -16.14 -2.65 28.50
N LEU A 124 -17.17 -2.90 27.70
CA LEU A 124 -18.55 -3.01 28.19
C LEU A 124 -18.81 -4.28 29.01
N SER A 125 -17.87 -5.24 29.01
CA SER A 125 -18.01 -6.52 29.72
C SER A 125 -17.58 -6.45 31.21
N ASP A 126 -18.06 -5.42 31.91
CA ASP A 126 -17.49 -4.85 33.16
C ASP A 126 -17.26 -5.80 34.36
N PHE A 127 -17.63 -7.09 34.33
CA PHE A 127 -17.39 -7.98 35.48
C PHE A 127 -16.99 -9.43 35.17
N SER A 128 -16.85 -9.86 33.90
CA SER A 128 -16.35 -11.24 33.63
C SER A 128 -15.99 -11.58 32.17
N SER A 129 -15.96 -10.66 31.20
CA SER A 129 -15.97 -11.01 29.75
C SER A 129 -17.19 -11.82 29.31
N VAL A 130 -18.16 -12.01 30.21
CA VAL A 130 -19.35 -12.84 29.99
C VAL A 130 -20.58 -11.96 29.76
N PHE A 131 -21.03 -11.87 28.51
CA PHE A 131 -22.34 -11.33 28.19
C PHE A 131 -23.41 -12.36 28.52
N SER A 132 -24.42 -11.96 29.32
CA SER A 132 -25.58 -12.80 29.60
C SER A 132 -26.78 -12.29 28.84
N GLN A 133 -27.09 -12.91 27.70
CA GLN A 133 -28.30 -12.63 26.93
C GLN A 133 -29.12 -13.91 26.83
N SER A 134 -30.41 -13.87 27.16
CA SER A 134 -31.31 -15.02 27.11
C SER A 134 -30.83 -16.25 27.92
N GLY A 135 -30.11 -16.02 29.03
CA GLY A 135 -29.61 -17.09 29.91
C GLY A 135 -28.37 -17.82 29.40
N ARG A 136 -27.73 -17.36 28.32
CA ARG A 136 -26.45 -17.88 27.84
C ARG A 136 -25.30 -16.94 28.18
N HIS A 137 -24.21 -17.52 28.65
CA HIS A 137 -22.94 -16.85 28.91
C HIS A 137 -22.10 -16.84 27.63
N MET A 138 -21.80 -15.67 27.08
CA MET A 138 -20.96 -15.48 25.90
C MET A 138 -19.66 -14.83 26.30
N LYS A 139 -18.54 -15.44 25.93
CA LYS A 139 -17.19 -14.91 26.18
C LYS A 139 -16.66 -14.18 24.95
N MET A 140 -15.97 -13.06 25.11
CA MET A 140 -15.12 -12.50 24.04
C MET A 140 -14.16 -13.56 23.49
N ARG A 141 -13.99 -13.60 22.17
CA ARG A 141 -13.04 -14.51 21.52
C ARG A 141 -11.61 -14.05 21.82
N ASP A 142 -10.86 -14.90 22.50
CA ASP A 142 -9.45 -14.66 22.80
C ASP A 142 -8.64 -14.50 21.49
N GLY A 143 -7.78 -13.47 21.42
CA GLY A 143 -6.86 -13.22 20.29
C GLY A 143 -7.46 -12.51 19.07
N LEU A 144 -8.78 -12.29 18.99
CA LEU A 144 -9.38 -11.57 17.86
C LEU A 144 -8.97 -10.09 17.85
N LEU A 145 -8.97 -9.45 19.02
CA LEU A 145 -8.53 -8.05 19.19
C LEU A 145 -7.09 -7.87 18.72
N GLU A 146 -6.18 -8.76 19.14
CA GLU A 146 -4.78 -8.74 18.73
C GLU A 146 -4.61 -8.93 17.23
N THR A 147 -5.44 -9.80 16.62
CA THR A 147 -5.41 -10.05 15.18
C THR A 147 -5.83 -8.80 14.40
N VAL A 148 -6.95 -8.17 14.76
CA VAL A 148 -7.42 -6.94 14.09
C VAL A 148 -6.44 -5.79 14.30
N GLN A 149 -5.89 -5.64 15.52
CA GLN A 149 -4.85 -4.65 15.80
C GLN A 149 -3.60 -4.87 14.95
N ARG A 150 -3.16 -6.13 14.80
CA ARG A 150 -2.03 -6.50 13.92
C ARG A 150 -2.30 -6.12 12.47
N MET A 151 -3.52 -6.34 11.97
CA MET A 151 -3.91 -5.96 10.61
C MET A 151 -3.80 -4.44 10.39
N VAL A 152 -4.27 -3.63 11.34
CA VAL A 152 -4.16 -2.16 11.28
C VAL A 152 -2.69 -1.72 11.23
N TYR A 153 -1.83 -2.31 12.05
CA TYR A 153 -0.39 -2.00 12.02
C TYR A 153 0.29 -2.46 10.74
N MET A 154 -0.08 -3.61 10.17
CA MET A 154 0.43 -4.07 8.89
C MET A 154 0.02 -3.12 7.75
N LEU A 155 -1.22 -2.64 7.74
CA LEU A 155 -1.70 -1.66 6.77
C LEU A 155 -0.98 -0.32 6.89
N ALA A 156 -0.75 0.16 8.12
CA ALA A 156 0.06 1.35 8.34
C ALA A 156 1.50 1.17 7.84
N GLY A 157 2.11 0.00 8.08
CA GLY A 157 3.42 -0.36 7.55
C GLY A 157 3.46 -0.39 6.02
N LEU A 158 2.48 -1.03 5.39
CA LEU A 158 2.31 -1.05 3.93
C LEU A 158 2.16 0.38 3.37
N LEU A 159 1.39 1.24 4.02
CA LEU A 159 1.21 2.64 3.61
C LEU A 159 2.53 3.42 3.69
N LEU A 160 3.34 3.22 4.74
CA LEU A 160 4.66 3.85 4.86
C LEU A 160 5.61 3.40 3.75
N VAL A 161 5.64 2.09 3.46
CA VAL A 161 6.41 1.54 2.33
C VAL A 161 5.92 2.16 1.02
N GLN A 162 4.62 2.26 0.82
CA GLN A 162 4.05 2.80 -0.41
C GLN A 162 4.35 4.29 -0.61
N VAL A 163 4.26 5.09 0.45
CA VAL A 163 4.66 6.50 0.43
C VAL A 163 6.16 6.63 0.12
N SER A 164 7.00 5.74 0.66
CA SER A 164 8.42 5.73 0.35
C SER A 164 8.70 5.46 -1.14
N ILE A 165 7.95 4.54 -1.76
CA ILE A 165 8.03 4.25 -3.21
C ILE A 165 7.66 5.51 -4.01
N VAL A 166 6.54 6.16 -3.67
CA VAL A 166 6.09 7.38 -4.35
C VAL A 166 7.13 8.50 -4.22
N ILE A 167 7.74 8.68 -3.03
CA ILE A 167 8.80 9.67 -2.81
C ILE A 167 10.01 9.37 -3.70
N VAL A 168 10.47 8.12 -3.75
CA VAL A 168 11.61 7.71 -4.60
C VAL A 168 11.30 7.96 -6.08
N LEU A 169 10.10 7.62 -6.55
CA LEU A 169 9.67 7.89 -7.92
C LEU A 169 9.59 9.39 -8.22
N ALA A 170 9.12 10.20 -7.27
CA ALA A 170 9.01 11.65 -7.42
C ALA A 170 10.38 12.34 -7.48
N LEU A 171 11.32 11.92 -6.62
CA LEU A 171 12.71 12.40 -6.66
C LEU A 171 13.37 12.07 -7.99
N TRP A 172 13.16 10.84 -8.48
CA TRP A 172 13.69 10.41 -9.77
C TRP A 172 13.07 11.14 -10.96
N HIS A 173 11.76 11.43 -10.93
CA HIS A 173 11.10 12.20 -11.98
C HIS A 173 11.74 13.59 -12.13
N ARG A 174 12.11 14.25 -11.03
CA ARG A 174 12.76 15.57 -11.07
C ARG A 174 14.08 15.54 -11.82
N GLU A 175 14.88 14.49 -11.66
CA GLU A 175 16.13 14.31 -12.39
C GLU A 175 15.87 14.16 -13.90
N ILE A 176 14.91 13.32 -14.29
CA ILE A 176 14.54 13.15 -15.71
C ILE A 176 13.99 14.45 -16.32
N LEU A 177 13.15 15.17 -15.57
CA LEU A 177 12.58 16.42 -16.06
C LEU A 177 13.66 17.49 -16.23
N ALA A 178 14.63 17.55 -15.31
CA ALA A 178 15.78 18.42 -15.42
C ALA A 178 16.64 18.06 -16.65
N ASP A 179 16.89 16.78 -16.90
CA ASP A 179 17.62 16.30 -18.08
C ASP A 179 16.89 16.65 -19.39
N LEU A 180 15.56 16.45 -19.44
CA LEU A 180 14.74 16.78 -20.61
C LEU A 180 14.63 18.29 -20.84
N LEU A 181 14.50 19.09 -19.78
CA LEU A 181 14.51 20.55 -19.86
C LEU A 181 15.88 21.08 -20.29
N TRP A 182 16.96 20.46 -19.84
CA TRP A 182 18.32 20.77 -20.30
C TRP A 182 18.49 20.44 -21.79
N LEU A 183 17.99 19.29 -22.26
CA LEU A 183 18.00 18.93 -23.68
C LEU A 183 17.15 19.90 -24.52
N ARG A 184 16.03 20.39 -23.98
CA ARG A 184 15.17 21.39 -24.62
C ARG A 184 15.78 22.79 -24.63
N GLY A 185 16.52 23.17 -23.58
CA GLY A 185 17.19 24.46 -23.44
C GLY A 185 18.58 24.53 -24.09
N GLY A 186 19.22 23.37 -24.33
CA GLY A 186 20.59 23.24 -24.83
C GLY A 186 20.79 23.49 -26.33
N SER A 187 19.71 23.71 -27.10
CA SER A 187 19.79 23.99 -28.54
C SER A 187 19.87 25.47 -28.91
N TYR A 188 19.99 26.41 -27.96
CA TYR A 188 20.02 27.85 -28.28
C TYR A 188 21.35 28.59 -28.05
N THR A 189 22.41 27.94 -27.57
CA THR A 189 23.68 28.66 -27.26
C THR A 189 24.95 28.08 -27.89
N ARG A 190 24.85 27.15 -28.84
CA ARG A 190 26.05 26.62 -29.54
C ARG A 190 26.08 26.82 -31.06
N VAL A 191 25.46 27.89 -31.57
CA VAL A 191 25.59 28.30 -32.99
C VAL A 191 26.06 29.76 -33.17
N VAL A 192 26.17 30.58 -32.11
CA VAL A 192 26.59 32.00 -32.25
C VAL A 192 28.04 32.27 -31.84
N SER A 193 28.88 31.24 -31.68
CA SER A 193 30.32 31.42 -31.35
C SER A 193 31.29 30.91 -32.44
N MET A 194 30.80 30.62 -33.65
CA MET A 194 31.64 30.27 -34.81
C MET A 194 31.49 31.25 -35.99
N ALA A 195 31.05 32.48 -35.75
CA ALA A 195 30.91 33.50 -36.80
C ALA A 195 31.87 34.70 -36.67
N ASP A 196 32.70 34.77 -35.62
CA ASP A 196 33.65 35.89 -35.43
C ASP A 196 35.11 35.54 -35.76
N ASP A 197 35.39 34.35 -36.29
CA ASP A 197 36.77 33.91 -36.60
C ASP A 197 37.09 33.88 -38.10
N VAL A 198 36.49 34.79 -38.88
CA VAL A 198 36.82 34.98 -40.30
C VAL A 198 37.10 36.45 -40.60
N THR A 199 38.14 37.03 -39.99
CA THR A 199 38.87 38.15 -40.59
C THR A 199 40.35 38.14 -40.20
N GLY A 200 41.18 37.66 -41.13
CA GLY A 200 42.65 37.69 -41.10
C GLY A 200 43.18 36.43 -41.77
N VAL A 201 43.89 36.45 -42.90
CA VAL A 201 44.80 37.45 -43.46
C VAL A 201 44.86 37.21 -44.98
N ILE A 202 44.73 38.30 -45.75
CA ILE A 202 45.05 38.35 -47.18
C ILE A 202 46.58 38.49 -47.30
N VAL A 203 47.15 37.70 -48.21
CA VAL A 203 48.56 37.66 -48.64
C VAL A 203 49.08 39.04 -49.06
#